data_AF-A0A0D2CVW1-F1
#
_entry.id   AF-A0A0D2CVW1-F1
#
_cell.length_a   1.000
_cell.length_b   1.000
_cell.length_c   1.000
_cell.angle_alpha   90.00
_cell.angle_beta   90.00
_cell.angle_gamma   90.00
#
_symmetry.space_group_name_H-M   'P 1'
#
loop_
_entity.id
_entity.type
_entity.pdbx_description
1 polymer ?
#
loop_
_entity_poly.entity_id
_entity_poly.type
_entity_poly.pdbx_seq_one_letter_code
_entity_poly.pdbx_strand_id
1 'polypeptide(L)'
;MATPQHSRKTSSRAALPRRTTKGPLDAPDDPLSSSELAAALTASQRVSDSHDDIAESLAPSQSQLPSKDQQPRDSASEEDLAADERDVSFLLDASIYHPLSQLEVPGPFRKPFLPPPTADTIDRSFEQLDALLSQCDFLRAAQLAGTILTSGLLRPTDTKTVFRLLAVRYSCLELSGNLPLAAQEAKALEDLSSTFYYEDPDPKNDDEEVEGQHKVPRHIMPFPLRLQALRLQSIGFSDPRRGVTTLYDIAFECREHLSASTTPLGDRKLWTQRLQEVSMRVVNALIEMGELDCAARTVESMEPSDSESKALWLPRMVLLRIKMGDLAQAHELIESSGSGADDKLALESLLAIAEGRYDDASRMLSACGAGADPTLKGLLKQSLAVAHLYRGEVTISKRILEELVDEGYSFQSLTINLATIYDLTSDKARDLKMSMISQIAKQHKDASQLRYFTNADFKL
;
A
#
# COMPACT_ATOMS: atom_id res chain seq x y z
N MET A 1 10.17 -4.79 -81.48
CA MET A 1 10.32 -5.48 -80.18
C MET A 1 11.47 -4.82 -79.42
N ALA A 2 11.14 -4.03 -78.40
CA ALA A 2 12.08 -3.47 -77.44
C ALA A 2 11.29 -3.23 -76.14
N THR A 3 11.67 -3.92 -75.08
CA THR A 3 11.04 -3.90 -73.75
C THR A 3 11.51 -2.68 -72.93
N PRO A 4 10.63 -1.93 -72.24
CA PRO A 4 11.06 -0.87 -71.34
C PRO A 4 11.40 -1.41 -69.95
N GLN A 5 12.48 -0.86 -69.37
CA GLN A 5 13.06 -1.20 -68.07
C GLN A 5 12.19 -0.71 -66.91
N HIS A 6 11.96 -1.59 -65.92
CA HIS A 6 11.36 -1.26 -64.63
C HIS A 6 12.38 -0.56 -63.72
N SER A 7 12.15 0.72 -63.43
CA SER A 7 12.84 1.50 -62.39
C SER A 7 12.33 1.10 -61.00
N ARG A 8 13.23 0.63 -60.11
CA ARG A 8 12.94 0.41 -58.68
C ARG A 8 13.04 1.75 -57.94
N LYS A 9 11.92 2.25 -57.43
CA LYS A 9 11.91 3.35 -56.46
C LYS A 9 12.44 2.85 -55.11
N THR A 10 13.37 3.59 -54.51
CA THR A 10 13.90 3.37 -53.17
C THR A 10 12.86 3.76 -52.13
N SER A 11 12.40 2.77 -51.35
CA SER A 11 11.51 2.98 -50.20
C SER A 11 12.26 3.69 -49.08
N SER A 12 11.95 4.96 -48.83
CA SER A 12 12.39 5.69 -47.63
C SER A 12 11.68 5.11 -46.40
N ARG A 13 12.32 4.15 -45.74
CA ARG A 13 11.84 3.58 -44.48
C ARG A 13 12.14 4.60 -43.38
N ALA A 14 11.16 5.42 -43.03
CA ALA A 14 11.21 6.23 -41.82
C ALA A 14 11.42 5.28 -40.62
N ALA A 15 12.43 5.55 -39.81
CA ALA A 15 12.71 4.77 -38.61
C ALA A 15 11.55 4.97 -37.62
N LEU A 16 10.88 3.87 -37.24
CA LEU A 16 9.92 3.91 -36.14
C LEU A 16 10.66 4.43 -34.89
N PRO A 17 10.06 5.33 -34.09
CA PRO A 17 10.64 5.75 -32.83
C PRO A 17 10.90 4.51 -31.98
N ARG A 18 12.11 4.41 -31.44
CA ARG A 18 12.52 3.30 -30.57
C ARG A 18 11.53 3.22 -29.41
N ARG A 19 10.74 2.15 -29.35
CA ARG A 19 9.99 1.79 -28.13
C ARG A 19 10.99 1.72 -26.98
N THR A 20 10.67 2.42 -25.90
CA THR A 20 11.48 2.40 -24.69
C THR A 20 11.56 0.95 -24.19
N THR A 21 12.75 0.51 -23.76
CA THR A 21 12.94 -0.83 -23.17
C THR A 21 12.55 -0.87 -21.69
N LYS A 22 11.92 0.20 -21.19
CA LYS A 22 11.52 0.31 -19.79
C LYS A 22 10.27 -0.51 -19.54
N GLY A 23 10.33 -1.35 -18.52
CA GLY A 23 9.21 -2.14 -18.05
C GLY A 23 8.12 -1.26 -17.43
N PRO A 24 6.88 -1.77 -17.36
CA PRO A 24 5.76 -1.02 -16.78
C PRO A 24 5.99 -0.59 -15.32
N LEU A 25 6.89 -1.25 -14.57
CA LEU A 25 7.17 -0.98 -13.16
C LEU A 25 8.38 -0.08 -12.87
N ASP A 26 9.24 0.19 -13.86
CA ASP A 26 10.49 0.95 -13.65
C ASP A 26 10.24 2.36 -13.10
N ALA A 27 11.22 3.00 -12.47
CA ALA A 27 11.06 4.39 -11.99
C ALA A 27 10.61 5.35 -13.13
N PRO A 28 9.65 6.27 -12.89
CA PRO A 28 9.30 7.31 -13.85
C PRO A 28 10.46 8.31 -13.99
N ASP A 29 10.70 8.79 -15.21
CA ASP A 29 11.71 9.81 -15.46
C ASP A 29 11.30 11.12 -14.77
N ASP A 30 12.22 11.73 -14.02
CA ASP A 30 12.02 13.03 -13.41
C ASP A 30 11.98 14.11 -14.52
N PRO A 31 10.85 14.80 -14.72
CA PRO A 31 10.76 15.85 -15.73
C PRO A 31 11.66 17.07 -15.43
N LEU A 32 12.36 17.09 -14.28
CA LEU A 32 13.34 18.11 -13.91
C LEU A 32 14.80 17.68 -14.08
N SER A 33 15.08 16.42 -14.40
CA SER A 33 16.43 15.96 -14.74
C SER A 33 16.75 16.23 -16.21
N SER A 34 17.00 17.50 -16.56
CA SER A 34 17.46 17.89 -17.89
C SER A 34 18.96 17.58 -18.07
N SER A 35 19.28 16.31 -18.34
CA SER A 35 20.64 15.87 -18.71
C SER A 35 20.66 14.91 -19.90
N GLU A 36 19.73 15.02 -20.85
CA GLU A 36 19.76 14.24 -22.11
C GLU A 36 19.89 15.09 -23.39
N LEU A 37 19.95 16.42 -23.27
CA LEU A 37 20.15 17.32 -24.43
C LEU A 37 21.63 17.58 -24.79
N ALA A 38 22.59 17.07 -24.01
CA ALA A 38 24.02 17.33 -24.22
C ALA A 38 24.73 16.34 -25.17
N ALA A 39 24.12 15.21 -25.54
CA ALA A 39 24.76 14.16 -26.33
C ALA A 39 24.54 14.26 -27.85
N ALA A 40 23.70 15.19 -28.32
CA ALA A 40 23.28 15.26 -29.73
C ALA A 40 23.94 16.38 -30.57
N LEU A 41 24.83 17.20 -29.99
CA LEU A 41 25.39 18.39 -30.68
C LEU A 41 26.91 18.39 -30.90
N THR A 42 27.62 17.30 -30.57
CA THR A 42 29.06 17.16 -30.83
C THR A 42 29.35 16.58 -32.22
N ALA A 43 28.89 17.27 -33.27
CA ALA A 43 29.36 17.02 -34.64
C ALA A 43 29.16 18.24 -35.56
N SER A 44 29.81 19.37 -35.29
CA SER A 44 30.54 20.15 -36.30
C SER A 44 31.12 21.43 -35.70
N GLN A 45 32.44 21.45 -35.66
CA GLN A 45 33.32 22.61 -35.77
C GLN A 45 32.73 23.67 -36.75
N ARG A 46 32.91 24.99 -36.61
CA ARG A 46 34.16 25.70 -36.30
C ARG A 46 33.98 27.24 -36.36
N VAL A 47 34.82 27.96 -35.59
CA VAL A 47 35.41 29.31 -35.81
C VAL A 47 34.65 30.56 -35.28
N SER A 48 35.19 31.05 -34.15
CA SER A 48 35.58 32.45 -33.80
C SER A 48 34.49 33.53 -33.66
N ASP A 49 34.60 34.54 -32.79
CA ASP A 49 35.74 35.10 -32.06
C ASP A 49 35.24 35.95 -30.86
N SER A 50 35.92 35.78 -29.73
CA SER A 50 36.54 36.80 -28.87
C SER A 50 35.76 37.84 -28.01
N HIS A 51 36.30 37.95 -26.77
CA HIS A 51 36.36 39.05 -25.78
C HIS A 51 35.12 39.30 -24.88
N ASP A 52 35.21 38.95 -23.58
CA ASP A 52 35.75 39.74 -22.43
C ASP A 52 34.72 40.79 -21.97
N ASP A 53 34.44 41.09 -20.70
CA ASP A 53 34.84 40.63 -19.38
C ASP A 53 33.92 41.39 -18.38
N ILE A 54 33.60 40.82 -17.21
CA ILE A 54 33.72 41.37 -15.83
C ILE A 54 33.09 42.79 -15.58
N ALA A 55 32.29 43.14 -14.57
CA ALA A 55 32.07 42.71 -13.18
C ALA A 55 30.96 43.58 -12.53
N GLU A 56 30.48 43.12 -11.36
CA GLU A 56 30.14 43.88 -10.14
C GLU A 56 29.08 45.02 -10.18
N SER A 57 28.30 45.33 -9.14
CA SER A 57 28.04 44.80 -7.79
C SER A 57 26.97 45.72 -7.17
N LEU A 58 26.48 45.34 -5.99
CA LEU A 58 25.86 46.16 -4.93
C LEU A 58 24.32 46.33 -4.94
N ALA A 59 23.71 45.65 -3.97
CA ALA A 59 22.45 45.96 -3.28
C ALA A 59 22.58 47.27 -2.45
N PRO A 60 21.65 47.69 -1.54
CA PRO A 60 20.34 47.15 -1.13
C PRO A 60 19.23 48.22 -0.95
N SER A 61 18.00 47.83 -0.58
CA SER A 61 17.14 48.60 0.36
C SER A 61 15.94 47.78 0.85
N GLN A 62 15.80 47.74 2.17
CA GLN A 62 14.72 47.15 2.95
C GLN A 62 13.51 48.09 3.03
N SER A 63 12.28 47.55 3.13
CA SER A 63 11.41 47.74 4.31
C SER A 63 9.94 47.35 4.11
N GLN A 64 9.45 46.58 5.10
CA GLN A 64 8.12 46.64 5.74
C GLN A 64 6.90 45.86 5.16
N LEU A 65 6.53 44.83 5.92
CA LEU A 65 5.21 44.16 6.11
C LEU A 65 4.20 45.11 6.83
N PRO A 66 2.86 44.88 6.88
CA PRO A 66 2.21 43.57 7.10
C PRO A 66 0.85 43.25 6.42
N SER A 67 0.63 41.94 6.29
CA SER A 67 -0.58 41.11 6.47
C SER A 67 -1.96 41.57 5.97
N LYS A 68 -2.54 40.75 5.06
CA LYS A 68 -3.95 40.35 5.10
C LYS A 68 -4.13 38.97 4.47
N ASP A 69 -4.69 38.06 5.26
CA ASP A 69 -5.09 36.71 4.91
C ASP A 69 -6.02 36.68 3.69
N GLN A 70 -5.66 35.86 2.69
CA GLN A 70 -6.59 35.38 1.67
C GLN A 70 -6.35 33.87 1.49
N GLN A 71 -7.26 33.09 2.06
CA GLN A 71 -7.47 31.69 1.72
C GLN A 71 -7.81 31.56 0.22
N PRO A 72 -7.29 30.56 -0.49
CA PRO A 72 -7.81 30.22 -1.81
C PRO A 72 -9.21 29.63 -1.64
N ARG A 73 -10.21 30.27 -2.24
CA ARG A 73 -11.54 29.69 -2.43
C ARG A 73 -11.44 28.61 -3.49
N ASP A 74 -11.66 27.36 -3.09
CA ASP A 74 -12.02 26.27 -3.99
C ASP A 74 -13.28 26.68 -4.74
N SER A 75 -13.11 27.06 -6.00
CA SER A 75 -14.21 27.19 -6.94
C SER A 75 -14.42 25.81 -7.55
N ALA A 76 -15.19 24.98 -6.84
CA ALA A 76 -15.87 23.86 -7.44
C ALA A 76 -16.88 24.44 -8.45
N SER A 77 -16.52 24.44 -9.73
CA SER A 77 -17.49 24.61 -10.80
C SER A 77 -18.37 23.37 -10.83
N GLU A 78 -19.57 23.54 -10.27
CA GLU A 78 -20.75 22.72 -10.51
C GLU A 78 -21.08 22.76 -12.02
N GLU A 79 -20.50 21.84 -12.79
CA GLU A 79 -21.06 21.40 -14.06
C GLU A 79 -21.25 19.88 -13.98
N ASP A 80 -22.41 19.51 -13.42
CA ASP A 80 -23.06 18.21 -13.59
C ASP A 80 -23.35 18.01 -15.09
N LEU A 81 -22.34 17.60 -15.84
CA LEU A 81 -22.57 16.85 -17.07
C LEU A 81 -22.99 15.45 -16.61
N ALA A 82 -24.26 15.11 -16.88
CA ALA A 82 -24.89 13.84 -16.57
C ALA A 82 -23.91 12.67 -16.72
N ALA A 83 -23.26 12.29 -15.62
CA ALA A 83 -22.48 11.08 -15.55
C ALA A 83 -23.50 9.96 -15.75
N ASP A 84 -23.29 9.13 -16.76
CA ASP A 84 -24.11 7.92 -16.95
C ASP A 84 -24.23 7.20 -15.60
N GLU A 85 -25.41 7.24 -15.01
CA GLU A 85 -25.70 6.63 -13.72
C GLU A 85 -25.65 5.10 -13.91
N ARG A 86 -24.45 4.52 -13.79
CA ARG A 86 -24.24 3.07 -13.90
C ARG A 86 -24.99 2.38 -12.77
N ASP A 87 -25.91 1.50 -13.13
CA ASP A 87 -26.67 0.71 -12.17
C ASP A 87 -25.80 -0.41 -11.58
N VAL A 88 -25.56 -0.35 -10.27
CA VAL A 88 -24.84 -1.37 -9.50
C VAL A 88 -25.76 -2.16 -8.58
N SER A 89 -27.06 -2.28 -8.92
CA SER A 89 -28.07 -3.04 -8.18
C SER A 89 -27.65 -4.48 -7.86
N PHE A 90 -26.89 -5.12 -8.74
CA PHE A 90 -26.35 -6.47 -8.53
C PHE A 90 -25.48 -6.57 -7.27
N LEU A 91 -24.80 -5.48 -6.87
CA LEU A 91 -23.98 -5.44 -5.65
C LEU A 91 -24.82 -5.26 -4.38
N LEU A 92 -26.12 -4.98 -4.47
CA LEU A 92 -27.00 -4.80 -3.31
C LEU A 92 -27.71 -6.11 -2.92
N ASP A 93 -27.45 -7.21 -3.62
CA ASP A 93 -28.02 -8.52 -3.34
C ASP A 93 -27.46 -9.11 -2.03
N ALA A 94 -28.38 -9.47 -1.12
CA ALA A 94 -28.04 -10.12 0.15
C ALA A 94 -27.32 -11.46 0.00
N SER A 95 -27.52 -12.15 -1.12
CA SER A 95 -26.89 -13.45 -1.41
C SER A 95 -25.37 -13.39 -1.53
N ILE A 96 -24.83 -12.20 -1.85
CA ILE A 96 -23.39 -11.97 -1.94
C ILE A 96 -22.75 -12.07 -0.55
N TYR A 97 -23.41 -11.50 0.46
CA TYR A 97 -22.80 -11.18 1.74
C TYR A 97 -22.96 -12.29 2.77
N HIS A 98 -21.83 -12.78 3.29
CA HIS A 98 -21.83 -13.88 4.24
C HIS A 98 -22.15 -13.39 5.66
N PRO A 99 -22.92 -14.18 6.45
CA PRO A 99 -23.19 -13.88 7.84
C PRO A 99 -21.90 -14.00 8.67
N LEU A 100 -21.70 -13.07 9.60
CA LEU A 100 -20.50 -13.01 10.43
C LEU A 100 -20.74 -13.60 11.82
N SER A 101 -19.68 -14.18 12.39
CA SER A 101 -19.68 -14.82 13.70
C SER A 101 -18.61 -14.24 14.60
N GLN A 102 -18.83 -14.26 15.92
CA GLN A 102 -17.87 -13.79 16.93
C GLN A 102 -17.13 -14.93 17.64
N LEU A 103 -17.23 -16.16 17.11
CA LEU A 103 -16.56 -17.32 17.70
C LEU A 103 -15.04 -17.13 17.78
N GLU A 104 -14.45 -16.54 16.74
CA GLU A 104 -13.01 -16.24 16.65
C GLU A 104 -12.57 -15.03 17.49
N VAL A 105 -13.51 -14.27 18.07
CA VAL A 105 -13.18 -13.15 18.96
C VAL A 105 -13.00 -13.70 20.38
N PRO A 106 -11.92 -13.36 21.10
CA PRO A 106 -11.77 -13.78 22.49
C PRO A 106 -12.85 -13.18 23.37
N GLY A 107 -13.33 -13.95 24.36
CA GLY A 107 -14.50 -13.61 25.19
C GLY A 107 -14.54 -12.15 25.71
N PRO A 108 -13.47 -11.63 26.33
CA PRO A 108 -13.43 -10.25 26.85
C PRO A 108 -13.59 -9.14 25.81
N PHE A 109 -13.37 -9.43 24.52
CA PHE A 109 -13.50 -8.46 23.42
C PHE A 109 -14.82 -8.59 22.66
N ARG A 110 -15.65 -9.61 22.94
CA ARG A 110 -16.93 -9.81 22.27
C ARG A 110 -17.92 -8.70 22.61
N LYS A 111 -18.55 -8.13 21.59
CA LYS A 111 -19.58 -7.08 21.71
C LYS A 111 -20.72 -7.40 20.73
N PRO A 112 -21.99 -7.23 21.10
CA PRO A 112 -23.11 -7.58 20.23
C PRO A 112 -23.07 -6.82 18.88
N PHE A 113 -23.51 -7.50 17.83
CA PHE A 113 -23.71 -6.87 16.52
C PHE A 113 -24.79 -5.78 16.58
N LEU A 114 -24.69 -4.81 15.67
CA LEU A 114 -25.61 -3.69 15.60
C LEU A 114 -26.89 -4.09 14.85
N PRO A 115 -28.06 -3.53 15.21
CA PRO A 115 -29.30 -3.80 14.51
C PRO A 115 -29.25 -3.29 13.05
N PRO A 116 -30.03 -3.89 12.13
CA PRO A 116 -30.13 -3.41 10.75
C PRO A 116 -30.63 -1.95 10.69
N PRO A 117 -30.13 -1.14 9.74
CA PRO A 117 -30.58 0.22 9.56
C PRO A 117 -32.02 0.27 9.03
N THR A 118 -32.74 1.32 9.41
CA THR A 118 -34.06 1.71 8.90
C THR A 118 -33.95 3.08 8.24
N ALA A 119 -35.00 3.51 7.52
CA ALA A 119 -35.02 4.83 6.87
C ALA A 119 -34.71 5.97 7.86
N ASP A 120 -35.17 5.88 9.10
CA ASP A 120 -34.95 6.91 10.13
C ASP A 120 -33.55 6.86 10.78
N THR A 121 -32.81 5.77 10.60
CA THR A 121 -31.53 5.53 11.31
C THR A 121 -30.32 5.43 10.38
N ILE A 122 -30.49 5.62 9.07
CA ILE A 122 -29.44 5.42 8.08
C ILE A 122 -28.24 6.36 8.30
N ASP A 123 -28.48 7.65 8.53
CA ASP A 123 -27.43 8.65 8.78
C ASP A 123 -26.62 8.30 10.03
N ARG A 124 -27.33 7.96 11.11
CA ARG A 124 -26.72 7.48 12.35
C ARG A 124 -25.91 6.18 12.14
N SER A 125 -26.31 5.33 11.20
CA SER A 125 -25.59 4.10 10.90
C SER A 125 -24.25 4.39 10.21
N PHE A 126 -24.18 5.42 9.36
CA PHE A 126 -22.90 5.89 8.82
C PHE A 126 -21.99 6.47 9.90
N GLU A 127 -22.52 7.29 10.81
CA GLU A 127 -21.74 7.82 11.94
C GLU A 127 -21.22 6.70 12.85
N GLN A 128 -22.06 5.68 13.11
CA GLN A 128 -21.66 4.49 13.87
C GLN A 128 -20.59 3.68 13.16
N LEU A 129 -20.65 3.57 11.82
CA LEU A 129 -19.61 2.90 11.04
C LEU A 129 -18.26 3.58 11.23
N ASP A 130 -18.22 4.91 11.10
CA ASP A 130 -16.98 5.69 11.28
C ASP A 130 -16.46 5.58 12.73
N ALA A 131 -17.35 5.57 13.73
CA ALA A 131 -17.00 5.32 15.12
C ALA A 131 -16.40 3.93 15.37
N LEU A 132 -16.91 2.88 14.71
CA LEU A 132 -16.35 1.53 14.82
C LEU A 132 -14.95 1.45 14.18
N LEU A 133 -14.75 2.10 13.02
CA LEU A 133 -13.47 2.14 12.33
C LEU A 133 -12.39 2.83 13.19
N SER A 134 -12.71 3.97 13.79
CA SER A 134 -11.79 4.68 14.70
C SER A 134 -11.44 3.88 15.97
N GLN A 135 -12.29 2.93 16.38
CA GLN A 135 -12.06 2.05 17.53
C GLN A 135 -11.41 0.71 17.15
N CYS A 136 -11.07 0.52 15.88
CA CYS A 136 -10.58 -0.75 15.32
C CYS A 136 -11.55 -1.93 15.54
N ASP A 137 -12.85 -1.68 15.64
CA ASP A 137 -13.89 -2.70 15.83
C ASP A 137 -14.33 -3.27 14.46
N PHE A 138 -13.36 -3.86 13.75
CA PHE A 138 -13.48 -4.19 12.34
C PHE A 138 -14.59 -5.22 12.06
N LEU A 139 -14.74 -6.27 12.87
CA LEU A 139 -15.78 -7.28 12.62
C LEU A 139 -17.20 -6.68 12.66
N ARG A 140 -17.45 -5.76 13.60
CA ARG A 140 -18.75 -5.09 13.71
C ARG A 140 -18.94 -4.05 12.61
N ALA A 141 -17.87 -3.36 12.20
CA ALA A 141 -17.90 -2.47 11.04
C ALA A 141 -18.23 -3.24 9.74
N ALA A 142 -17.62 -4.41 9.52
CA ALA A 142 -17.92 -5.28 8.39
C ALA A 142 -19.39 -5.73 8.39
N GLN A 143 -19.92 -6.12 9.55
CA GLN A 143 -21.32 -6.50 9.71
C GLN A 143 -22.24 -5.32 9.38
N LEU A 144 -21.99 -4.15 9.96
CA LEU A 144 -22.82 -2.96 9.74
C LEU A 144 -22.79 -2.53 8.26
N ALA A 145 -21.61 -2.48 7.63
CA ALA A 145 -21.48 -2.14 6.22
C ALA A 145 -22.30 -3.09 5.32
N GLY A 146 -22.24 -4.40 5.59
CA GLY A 146 -23.07 -5.39 4.87
C GLY A 146 -24.57 -5.20 5.09
N THR A 147 -25.01 -4.87 6.30
CA THR A 147 -26.42 -4.58 6.56
C THR A 147 -26.90 -3.28 5.91
N ILE A 148 -26.03 -2.28 5.77
CA ILE A 148 -26.35 -1.05 5.04
C ILE A 148 -26.50 -1.38 3.54
N LEU A 149 -25.54 -2.12 2.96
CA LEU A 149 -25.57 -2.55 1.55
C LEU A 149 -26.85 -3.31 1.19
N THR A 150 -27.33 -4.16 2.08
CA THR A 150 -28.50 -5.05 1.85
C THR A 150 -29.81 -4.50 2.39
N SER A 151 -29.82 -3.26 2.91
CA SER A 151 -31.00 -2.67 3.56
C SER A 151 -32.13 -2.28 2.59
N GLY A 152 -31.84 -2.16 1.30
CA GLY A 152 -32.77 -1.58 0.32
C GLY A 152 -32.94 -0.06 0.41
N LEU A 153 -32.15 0.62 1.25
CA LEU A 153 -32.22 2.07 1.45
C LEU A 153 -31.29 2.86 0.52
N LEU A 154 -30.33 2.19 -0.14
CA LEU A 154 -29.39 2.81 -1.05
C LEU A 154 -29.97 2.87 -2.47
N ARG A 155 -29.68 3.97 -3.18
CA ARG A 155 -29.98 4.06 -4.62
C ARG A 155 -28.98 3.20 -5.39
N PRO A 156 -29.43 2.32 -6.31
CA PRO A 156 -28.52 1.49 -7.12
C PRO A 156 -27.55 2.28 -8.00
N THR A 157 -27.83 3.56 -8.27
CA THR A 157 -26.96 4.45 -9.05
C THR A 157 -25.99 5.26 -8.19
N ASP A 158 -26.07 5.18 -6.86
CA ASP A 158 -25.11 5.82 -5.95
C ASP A 158 -23.83 4.97 -5.80
N THR A 159 -23.08 4.88 -6.90
CA THR A 159 -21.85 4.11 -7.00
C THR A 159 -20.81 4.51 -5.96
N LYS A 160 -20.73 5.80 -5.61
CA LYS A 160 -19.78 6.33 -4.61
C LYS A 160 -20.04 5.75 -3.23
N THR A 161 -21.29 5.77 -2.77
CA THR A 161 -21.66 5.22 -1.45
C THR A 161 -21.52 3.70 -1.43
N VAL A 162 -21.96 3.01 -2.50
CA VAL A 162 -21.83 1.54 -2.62
C VAL A 162 -20.37 1.11 -2.59
N PHE A 163 -19.50 1.74 -3.39
CA PHE A 163 -18.07 1.43 -3.39
C PHE A 163 -17.38 1.77 -2.06
N ARG A 164 -17.75 2.87 -1.39
CA ARG A 164 -17.23 3.16 -0.04
C ARG A 164 -17.59 2.04 0.94
N LEU A 165 -18.83 1.58 0.95
CA LEU A 165 -19.28 0.51 1.85
C LEU A 165 -18.61 -0.83 1.52
N LEU A 166 -18.41 -1.15 0.24
CA LEU A 166 -17.64 -2.33 -0.17
C LEU A 166 -16.19 -2.26 0.29
N ALA A 167 -15.53 -1.12 0.12
CA ALA A 167 -14.15 -0.91 0.58
C ALA A 167 -14.04 -1.08 2.10
N VAL A 168 -14.98 -0.52 2.86
CA VAL A 168 -15.04 -0.70 4.32
C VAL A 168 -15.27 -2.17 4.66
N ARG A 169 -16.25 -2.82 4.02
CA ARG A 169 -16.59 -4.22 4.29
C ARG A 169 -15.40 -5.14 4.03
N TYR A 170 -14.79 -5.07 2.85
CA TYR A 170 -13.64 -5.89 2.48
C TYR A 170 -12.46 -5.65 3.41
N SER A 171 -12.10 -4.39 3.66
CA SER A 171 -10.99 -4.07 4.55
C SER A 171 -11.22 -4.59 5.96
N CYS A 172 -12.43 -4.44 6.48
CA CYS A 172 -12.78 -4.92 7.81
C CYS A 172 -12.85 -6.44 7.90
N LEU A 173 -13.27 -7.14 6.85
CA LEU A 173 -13.20 -8.60 6.79
C LEU A 173 -11.75 -9.09 6.79
N GLU A 174 -10.87 -8.47 6.01
CA GLU A 174 -9.44 -8.81 6.00
C GLU A 174 -8.79 -8.56 7.38
N LEU A 175 -8.99 -7.38 7.95
CA LEU A 175 -8.44 -6.98 9.24
C LEU A 175 -9.00 -7.79 10.42
N SER A 176 -10.16 -8.42 10.25
CA SER A 176 -10.77 -9.28 11.26
C SER A 176 -10.48 -10.78 11.09
N GLY A 177 -9.61 -11.15 10.14
CA GLY A 177 -9.24 -12.54 9.87
C GLY A 177 -10.24 -13.30 8.99
N ASN A 178 -11.20 -12.62 8.37
CA ASN A 178 -12.24 -13.18 7.50
C ASN A 178 -11.89 -13.02 6.01
N LEU A 179 -10.60 -13.10 5.66
CA LEU A 179 -10.10 -12.99 4.29
C LEU A 179 -10.82 -13.91 3.29
N PRO A 180 -11.12 -15.20 3.60
CA PRO A 180 -11.85 -16.06 2.67
C PRO A 180 -13.25 -15.53 2.31
N LEU A 181 -13.94 -14.90 3.27
CA LEU A 181 -15.27 -14.32 3.02
C LEU A 181 -15.15 -13.10 2.09
N ALA A 182 -14.21 -12.19 2.37
CA ALA A 182 -13.93 -11.05 1.50
C ALA A 182 -13.60 -11.49 0.07
N ALA A 183 -12.81 -12.56 -0.08
CA ALA A 183 -12.43 -13.12 -1.36
C ALA A 183 -13.60 -13.74 -2.14
N GLN A 184 -14.57 -14.38 -1.46
CA GLN A 184 -15.78 -14.87 -2.11
C GLN A 184 -16.70 -13.72 -2.52
N GLU A 185 -16.89 -12.73 -1.65
CA GLU A 185 -17.75 -11.57 -1.91
C GLU A 185 -17.24 -10.72 -3.07
N ALA A 186 -15.93 -10.51 -3.16
CA ALA A 186 -15.30 -9.75 -4.24
C ALA A 186 -15.49 -10.37 -5.63
N LYS A 187 -15.90 -11.64 -5.75
CA LYS A 187 -16.24 -12.27 -7.04
C LYS A 187 -17.49 -11.66 -7.66
N ALA A 188 -18.39 -11.09 -6.86
CA ALA A 188 -19.58 -10.42 -7.36
C ALA A 188 -19.25 -9.18 -8.21
N LEU A 189 -18.04 -8.63 -8.11
CA LEU A 189 -17.56 -7.55 -8.98
C LEU A 189 -17.22 -8.03 -10.41
N GLU A 190 -17.23 -9.34 -10.66
CA GLU A 190 -16.99 -9.93 -11.96
C GLU A 190 -15.67 -9.46 -12.60
N ASP A 191 -15.71 -9.01 -13.86
CA ASP A 191 -14.53 -8.55 -14.59
C ASP A 191 -14.33 -7.04 -14.47
N LEU A 192 -13.34 -6.64 -13.67
CA LEU A 192 -12.94 -5.24 -13.47
C LEU A 192 -12.23 -4.62 -14.68
N SER A 193 -11.93 -5.39 -15.73
CA SER A 193 -11.43 -4.87 -17.00
C SER A 193 -12.54 -4.61 -18.03
N SER A 194 -13.78 -4.97 -17.70
CA SER A 194 -14.95 -4.72 -18.55
C SER A 194 -15.21 -3.23 -18.75
N THR A 195 -15.65 -2.86 -19.95
CA THR A 195 -16.05 -1.48 -20.30
C THR A 195 -17.14 -0.92 -19.38
N PHE A 196 -17.91 -1.78 -18.71
CA PHE A 196 -18.87 -1.39 -17.67
C PHE A 196 -18.26 -0.47 -16.60
N TYR A 197 -17.02 -0.75 -16.19
CA TYR A 197 -16.34 0.00 -15.14
C TYR A 197 -15.58 1.23 -15.63
N TYR A 198 -15.61 1.52 -16.93
CA TYR A 198 -14.93 2.67 -17.51
C TYR A 198 -15.96 3.72 -17.97
N GLU A 199 -15.64 4.97 -17.70
CA GLU A 199 -16.34 6.12 -18.28
C GLU A 199 -15.94 6.23 -19.74
N ASP A 200 -16.92 6.19 -20.64
CA ASP A 200 -16.67 6.38 -22.07
C ASP A 200 -16.14 7.81 -22.31
N PRO A 201 -15.08 7.99 -23.11
CA PRO A 201 -14.68 9.31 -23.55
C PRO A 201 -15.78 9.84 -24.48
N ASP A 202 -16.60 10.74 -23.94
CA ASP A 202 -17.69 11.51 -24.55
C ASP A 202 -17.89 11.33 -26.08
N PRO A 203 -18.90 10.56 -26.55
CA PRO A 203 -19.16 10.35 -27.97
C PRO A 203 -19.75 11.59 -28.69
N LYS A 204 -19.99 12.69 -27.97
CA LYS A 204 -20.63 13.90 -28.53
C LYS A 204 -19.67 14.87 -29.21
N ASN A 205 -18.37 14.63 -29.15
CA ASN A 205 -17.35 15.43 -29.86
C ASN A 205 -16.74 14.68 -31.06
N ASP A 206 -17.41 13.64 -31.57
CA ASP A 206 -16.97 12.90 -32.77
C ASP A 206 -17.01 13.75 -34.06
N ASP A 207 -17.60 14.96 -34.02
CA ASP A 207 -17.60 15.89 -35.16
C ASP A 207 -16.36 16.82 -35.21
N GLU A 208 -15.52 16.84 -34.17
CA GLU A 208 -14.24 17.53 -34.16
C GLU A 208 -13.12 16.57 -33.73
N GLU A 209 -12.76 15.64 -34.62
CA GLU A 209 -11.49 14.91 -34.58
C GLU A 209 -10.31 15.91 -34.62
N VAL A 210 -9.99 16.52 -33.49
CA VAL A 210 -8.67 17.10 -33.27
C VAL A 210 -7.72 15.92 -33.05
N GLU A 211 -7.16 15.42 -34.16
CA GLU A 211 -6.07 14.43 -34.19
C GLU A 211 -5.01 14.77 -33.12
N GLY A 212 -5.06 14.09 -31.97
CA GLY A 212 -3.97 14.14 -30.99
C GLY A 212 -4.34 14.12 -29.50
N GLN A 213 -5.60 14.25 -29.10
CA GLN A 213 -5.97 14.23 -27.67
C GLN A 213 -6.59 12.90 -27.23
N HIS A 214 -5.77 11.83 -27.19
CA HIS A 214 -6.20 10.56 -26.60
C HIS A 214 -6.40 10.72 -25.08
N LYS A 215 -7.65 10.87 -24.64
CA LYS A 215 -8.00 10.88 -23.21
C LYS A 215 -7.98 9.43 -22.70
N VAL A 216 -7.17 9.16 -21.69
CA VAL A 216 -7.13 7.83 -21.06
C VAL A 216 -8.46 7.58 -20.34
N PRO A 217 -9.18 6.47 -20.61
CA PRO A 217 -10.46 6.16 -19.97
C PRO A 217 -10.35 6.12 -18.45
N ARG A 218 -11.37 6.61 -17.75
CA ARG A 218 -11.38 6.66 -16.28
C ARG A 218 -12.21 5.53 -15.69
N HIS A 219 -11.63 4.81 -14.74
CA HIS A 219 -12.35 3.76 -14.02
C HIS A 219 -13.28 4.36 -12.94
N ILE A 220 -14.54 3.92 -12.88
CA ILE A 220 -15.56 4.43 -11.92
C ILE A 220 -15.28 4.00 -10.48
N MET A 221 -14.68 2.81 -10.30
CA MET A 221 -14.31 2.32 -8.98
C MET A 221 -13.08 3.06 -8.44
N PRO A 222 -13.10 3.50 -7.16
CA PRO A 222 -11.93 4.10 -6.53
C PRO A 222 -10.69 3.21 -6.63
N PHE A 223 -9.55 3.82 -6.97
CA PHE A 223 -8.29 3.10 -7.19
C PHE A 223 -7.89 2.14 -6.05
N PRO A 224 -7.97 2.51 -4.75
CA PRO A 224 -7.63 1.60 -3.67
C PRO A 224 -8.56 0.37 -3.60
N LEU A 225 -9.87 0.57 -3.84
CA LEU A 225 -10.84 -0.52 -3.88
C LEU A 225 -10.58 -1.45 -5.05
N ARG A 226 -10.22 -0.92 -6.22
CA ARG A 226 -9.87 -1.72 -7.39
C ARG A 226 -8.67 -2.63 -7.10
N LEU A 227 -7.61 -2.09 -6.52
CA LEU A 227 -6.43 -2.89 -6.14
C LEU A 227 -6.77 -3.96 -5.09
N GLN A 228 -7.60 -3.62 -4.11
CA GLN A 228 -8.07 -4.57 -3.10
C GLN A 228 -8.94 -5.67 -3.73
N ALA A 229 -9.88 -5.31 -4.59
CA ALA A 229 -10.79 -6.24 -5.25
C ALA A 229 -10.03 -7.22 -6.16
N LEU A 230 -9.08 -6.73 -6.97
CA LEU A 230 -8.24 -7.60 -7.81
C LEU A 230 -7.48 -8.64 -6.99
N ARG A 231 -6.91 -8.21 -5.85
CA ARG A 231 -6.24 -9.10 -4.90
C ARG A 231 -7.20 -10.12 -4.29
N LEU A 232 -8.37 -9.69 -3.84
CA LEU A 232 -9.39 -10.57 -3.27
C LEU A 232 -9.91 -11.58 -4.29
N GLN A 233 -10.11 -11.15 -5.54
CA GLN A 233 -10.49 -12.04 -6.64
C GLN A 233 -9.39 -13.08 -6.93
N SER A 234 -8.11 -12.69 -6.96
CA SER A 234 -7.01 -13.65 -7.16
C SER A 234 -7.00 -14.74 -6.08
N ILE A 235 -7.25 -14.37 -4.82
CA ILE A 235 -7.41 -15.32 -3.71
C ILE A 235 -8.67 -16.18 -3.90
N GLY A 236 -9.80 -15.55 -4.21
CA GLY A 236 -11.10 -16.22 -4.34
C GLY A 236 -11.14 -17.25 -5.48
N PHE A 237 -10.46 -16.96 -6.59
CA PHE A 237 -10.27 -17.89 -7.70
C PHE A 237 -9.09 -18.86 -7.48
N SER A 238 -8.34 -18.70 -6.39
CA SER A 238 -7.14 -19.48 -6.08
C SER A 238 -6.11 -19.45 -7.22
N ASP A 239 -5.99 -18.30 -7.88
CA ASP A 239 -5.06 -18.06 -8.97
C ASP A 239 -4.15 -16.86 -8.65
N PRO A 240 -2.97 -17.11 -8.04
CA PRO A 240 -2.05 -16.04 -7.68
C PRO A 240 -1.39 -15.39 -8.92
N ARG A 241 -1.29 -16.10 -10.05
CA ARG A 241 -0.74 -15.54 -11.29
C ARG A 241 -1.64 -14.44 -11.84
N ARG A 242 -2.96 -14.66 -11.79
CA ARG A 242 -3.95 -13.62 -12.10
C ARG A 242 -3.76 -12.37 -11.24
N GLY A 243 -3.40 -12.54 -9.96
CA GLY A 243 -3.10 -11.41 -9.08
C GLY A 243 -1.92 -10.57 -9.59
N VAL A 244 -0.85 -11.21 -10.05
CA VAL A 244 0.30 -10.49 -10.63
C VAL A 244 -0.06 -9.85 -11.97
N THR A 245 -0.65 -10.60 -12.91
CA THR A 245 -1.01 -10.09 -14.24
C THR A 245 -1.93 -8.88 -14.16
N THR A 246 -2.99 -8.94 -13.35
CA THR A 246 -3.93 -7.82 -13.23
C THR A 246 -3.28 -6.58 -12.63
N LEU A 247 -2.34 -6.72 -11.69
CA LEU A 247 -1.57 -5.58 -11.17
C LEU A 247 -0.64 -4.98 -12.23
N TYR A 248 -0.06 -5.79 -13.12
CA TYR A 248 0.70 -5.28 -14.27
C TYR A 248 -0.17 -4.48 -15.24
N ASP A 249 -1.42 -4.91 -15.45
CA ASP A 249 -2.38 -4.16 -16.28
C ASP A 249 -2.68 -2.79 -15.65
N ILE A 250 -2.83 -2.71 -14.31
CA ILE A 250 -2.97 -1.42 -13.61
C ILE A 250 -1.71 -0.57 -13.73
N ALA A 251 -0.52 -1.17 -13.61
CA ALA A 251 0.73 -0.43 -13.77
C ALA A 251 0.84 0.17 -15.18
N PHE A 252 0.41 -0.57 -16.20
CA PHE A 252 0.34 -0.07 -17.57
C PHE A 252 -0.63 1.12 -17.67
N GLU A 253 -1.84 1.01 -17.10
CA GLU A 253 -2.80 2.11 -17.05
C GLU A 253 -2.21 3.37 -16.37
N CYS A 254 -1.48 3.20 -15.25
CA CYS A 254 -0.78 4.31 -14.60
C CYS A 254 0.26 4.97 -15.53
N ARG A 255 0.99 4.17 -16.32
CA ARG A 255 1.97 4.68 -17.31
C ARG A 255 1.29 5.41 -18.46
N GLU A 256 0.14 4.94 -18.93
CA GLU A 256 -0.65 5.63 -19.94
C GLU A 256 -1.06 7.01 -19.45
N HIS A 257 -1.58 7.10 -18.21
CA HIS A 257 -1.88 8.39 -17.60
C HIS A 257 -0.65 9.30 -17.44
N LEU A 258 0.52 8.76 -17.09
CA LEU A 258 1.74 9.54 -16.96
C LEU A 258 2.29 10.04 -18.32
N SER A 259 2.14 9.23 -19.37
CA SER A 259 2.59 9.57 -20.72
C SER A 259 1.62 10.47 -21.49
N ALA A 260 0.34 10.51 -21.09
CA ALA A 260 -0.65 11.34 -21.73
C ALA A 260 -0.33 12.84 -21.56
N SER A 261 -0.34 13.55 -22.69
CA SER A 261 -0.13 15.01 -22.73
C SER A 261 -1.27 15.78 -22.05
N THR A 262 -2.44 15.17 -21.94
CA THR A 262 -3.66 15.72 -21.34
C THR A 262 -3.66 15.67 -19.81
N THR A 263 -2.75 14.91 -19.19
CA THR A 263 -2.71 14.75 -17.73
C THR A 263 -2.09 15.99 -17.05
N PRO A 264 -2.85 16.71 -16.18
CA PRO A 264 -2.34 17.84 -15.42
C PRO A 264 -1.16 17.50 -14.52
N LEU A 265 -0.30 18.47 -14.19
CA LEU A 265 0.87 18.25 -13.32
C LEU A 265 0.51 17.71 -11.92
N GLY A 266 -0.60 18.17 -11.33
CA GLY A 266 -1.10 17.66 -10.05
C GLY A 266 -1.47 16.18 -10.12
N ASP A 267 -2.13 15.78 -11.21
CA ASP A 267 -2.52 14.39 -11.46
C ASP A 267 -1.31 13.51 -11.77
N ARG A 268 -0.27 14.04 -12.42
CA ARG A 268 0.98 13.28 -12.63
C ARG A 268 1.62 12.84 -11.32
N LYS A 269 1.65 13.70 -10.30
CA LYS A 269 2.15 13.31 -8.97
C LYS A 269 1.31 12.17 -8.39
N LEU A 270 -0.01 12.25 -8.49
CA LEU A 270 -0.92 11.21 -8.02
C LEU A 270 -0.69 9.88 -8.78
N TRP A 271 -0.55 9.92 -10.10
CA TRP A 271 -0.30 8.72 -10.91
C TRP A 271 1.07 8.10 -10.67
N THR A 272 2.09 8.91 -10.36
CA THR A 272 3.40 8.42 -9.89
C THR A 272 3.27 7.67 -8.56
N GLN A 273 2.54 8.25 -7.59
CA GLN A 273 2.31 7.59 -6.30
C GLN A 273 1.52 6.27 -6.47
N ARG A 274 0.51 6.28 -7.34
CA ARG A 274 -0.27 5.08 -7.69
C ARG A 274 0.60 4.00 -8.34
N LEU A 275 1.48 4.38 -9.26
CA LEU A 275 2.42 3.45 -9.88
C LEU A 275 3.33 2.82 -8.83
N GLN A 276 3.91 3.62 -7.93
CA GLN A 276 4.72 3.11 -6.82
C GLN A 276 3.95 2.13 -5.91
N GLU A 277 2.70 2.46 -5.58
CA GLU A 277 1.83 1.59 -4.78
C GLU A 277 1.58 0.24 -5.50
N VAL A 278 1.22 0.27 -6.78
CA VAL A 278 0.98 -0.92 -7.59
C VAL A 278 2.24 -1.78 -7.66
N SER A 279 3.39 -1.17 -7.93
CA SER A 279 4.64 -1.91 -8.04
C SER A 279 5.02 -2.59 -6.71
N MET A 280 4.79 -1.93 -5.56
CA MET A 280 4.97 -2.58 -4.25
C MET A 280 3.98 -3.72 -4.02
N ARG A 281 2.74 -3.62 -4.50
CA ARG A 281 1.77 -4.74 -4.44
C ARG A 281 2.17 -5.89 -5.36
N VAL A 282 2.79 -5.62 -6.52
CA VAL A 282 3.37 -6.66 -7.38
C VAL A 282 4.49 -7.39 -6.65
N VAL A 283 5.40 -6.67 -6.00
CA VAL A 283 6.46 -7.26 -5.17
C VAL A 283 5.88 -8.19 -4.10
N ASN A 284 4.84 -7.75 -3.38
CA ASN A 284 4.18 -8.60 -2.39
C ASN A 284 3.57 -9.86 -3.01
N ALA A 285 2.89 -9.73 -4.15
CA ALA A 285 2.31 -10.88 -4.86
C ALA A 285 3.38 -11.87 -5.35
N LEU A 286 4.51 -11.39 -5.85
CA LEU A 286 5.66 -12.22 -6.24
C LEU A 286 6.25 -12.97 -5.05
N ILE A 287 6.39 -12.30 -3.89
CA ILE A 287 6.86 -12.92 -2.66
C ILE A 287 5.94 -14.05 -2.21
N GLU A 288 4.63 -13.86 -2.29
CA GLU A 288 3.65 -14.89 -1.95
C GLU A 288 3.65 -16.07 -2.93
N MET A 289 3.95 -15.82 -4.21
CA MET A 289 4.15 -16.85 -5.22
C MET A 289 5.48 -17.61 -5.08
N GLY A 290 6.39 -17.13 -4.23
CA GLY A 290 7.73 -17.71 -4.07
C GLY A 290 8.76 -17.23 -5.10
N GLU A 291 8.40 -16.27 -5.95
CA GLU A 291 9.28 -15.71 -6.99
C GLU A 291 10.18 -14.60 -6.40
N LEU A 292 10.98 -14.94 -5.39
CA LEU A 292 11.77 -13.98 -4.61
C LEU A 292 12.82 -13.22 -5.45
N ASP A 293 13.47 -13.89 -6.39
CA ASP A 293 14.43 -13.24 -7.30
C ASP A 293 13.78 -12.17 -8.17
N CYS A 294 12.55 -12.41 -8.64
CA CYS A 294 11.80 -11.42 -9.39
C CYS A 294 11.39 -10.25 -8.51
N ALA A 295 10.89 -10.54 -7.30
CA ALA A 295 10.55 -9.51 -6.32
C ALA A 295 11.75 -8.61 -6.00
N ALA A 296 12.94 -9.18 -5.79
CA ALA A 296 14.16 -8.43 -5.50
C ALA A 296 14.56 -7.50 -6.64
N ARG A 297 14.62 -8.00 -7.87
CA ARG A 297 14.92 -7.17 -9.05
C ARG A 297 13.91 -6.04 -9.24
N THR A 298 12.63 -6.31 -8.98
CA THR A 298 11.58 -5.28 -9.05
C THR A 298 11.80 -4.20 -7.99
N VAL A 299 12.06 -4.56 -6.73
CA VAL A 299 12.38 -3.57 -5.68
C VAL A 299 13.61 -2.74 -6.01
N GLU A 300 14.67 -3.37 -6.54
CA GLU A 300 15.89 -2.69 -6.97
C GLU A 300 15.64 -1.69 -8.09
N SER A 301 14.84 -2.06 -9.10
CA SER A 301 14.50 -1.16 -10.21
C SER A 301 13.70 0.08 -9.78
N MET A 302 13.18 0.08 -8.56
CA MET A 302 12.41 1.15 -7.94
C MET A 302 13.19 1.89 -6.86
N GLU A 303 14.52 1.77 -6.81
CA GLU A 303 15.32 2.51 -5.84
C GLU A 303 15.03 4.02 -5.95
N PRO A 304 14.52 4.64 -4.88
CA PRO A 304 14.19 6.05 -4.90
C PRO A 304 15.45 6.91 -4.83
N SER A 305 15.42 8.07 -5.48
CA SER A 305 16.50 9.06 -5.43
C SER A 305 16.42 9.96 -4.19
N ASP A 306 15.24 10.14 -3.62
CA ASP A 306 15.01 10.98 -2.46
C ASP A 306 15.28 10.24 -1.13
N SER A 307 15.86 10.95 -0.17
CA SER A 307 16.28 10.39 1.11
C SER A 307 15.12 9.81 1.93
N GLU A 308 13.95 10.46 1.89
CA GLU A 308 12.76 10.04 2.65
C GLU A 308 12.20 8.71 2.15
N SER A 309 11.99 8.57 0.84
CA SER A 309 11.53 7.30 0.27
C SER A 309 12.62 6.22 0.38
N LYS A 310 13.91 6.60 0.33
CA LYS A 310 15.02 5.66 0.53
C LYS A 310 15.04 5.06 1.95
N ALA A 311 14.65 5.84 2.95
CA ALA A 311 14.50 5.36 4.33
C ALA A 311 13.42 4.26 4.46
N LEU A 312 12.38 4.29 3.62
CA LEU A 312 11.35 3.23 3.58
C LEU A 312 11.74 2.05 2.67
N TRP A 313 12.43 2.34 1.57
CA TRP A 313 12.89 1.33 0.61
C TRP A 313 13.94 0.40 1.21
N LEU A 314 14.91 0.94 1.95
CA LEU A 314 16.05 0.18 2.45
C LEU A 314 15.63 -0.97 3.38
N PRO A 315 14.82 -0.78 4.44
CA PRO A 315 14.35 -1.88 5.27
C PRO A 315 13.63 -2.96 4.47
N ARG A 316 12.84 -2.59 3.45
CA ARG A 316 12.13 -3.55 2.59
C ARG A 316 13.11 -4.41 1.80
N MET A 317 14.12 -3.79 1.20
CA MET A 317 15.13 -4.51 0.43
C MET A 317 15.99 -5.41 1.33
N VAL A 318 16.43 -4.92 2.48
CA VAL A 318 17.21 -5.70 3.46
C VAL A 318 16.41 -6.91 3.96
N LEU A 319 15.16 -6.71 4.36
CA LEU A 319 14.29 -7.80 4.83
C LEU A 319 14.02 -8.84 3.72
N LEU A 320 13.89 -8.40 2.46
CA LEU A 320 13.75 -9.29 1.32
C LEU A 320 15.02 -10.11 1.10
N ARG A 321 16.21 -9.50 1.17
CA ARG A 321 17.51 -10.21 1.09
C ARG A 321 17.68 -11.23 2.20
N ILE A 322 17.31 -10.87 3.44
CA ILE A 322 17.29 -11.81 4.57
C ILE A 322 16.32 -12.97 4.28
N LYS A 323 15.11 -12.70 3.77
CA LYS A 323 14.13 -13.74 3.42
C LYS A 323 14.63 -14.67 2.31
N MET A 324 15.44 -14.17 1.39
CA MET A 324 16.10 -14.96 0.35
C MET A 324 17.28 -15.80 0.88
N GLY A 325 17.77 -15.52 2.09
CA GLY A 325 19.00 -16.10 2.63
C GLY A 325 20.27 -15.43 2.10
N ASP A 326 20.15 -14.31 1.38
CA ASP A 326 21.28 -13.53 0.87
C ASP A 326 21.76 -12.52 1.92
N LEU A 327 22.39 -13.06 2.96
CA LEU A 327 22.81 -12.30 4.14
C LEU A 327 23.99 -11.36 3.82
N ALA A 328 24.80 -11.69 2.82
CA ALA A 328 25.94 -10.87 2.38
C ALA A 328 25.47 -9.54 1.77
N GLN A 329 24.51 -9.58 0.84
CA GLN A 329 23.95 -8.36 0.26
C GLN A 329 23.13 -7.56 1.28
N ALA A 330 22.43 -8.24 2.21
CA ALA A 330 21.76 -7.55 3.30
C ALA A 330 22.73 -6.75 4.17
N HIS A 331 23.89 -7.33 4.50
CA HIS A 331 24.94 -6.64 5.25
C HIS A 331 25.51 -5.43 4.50
N GLU A 332 25.85 -5.59 3.22
CA GLU A 332 26.38 -4.49 2.39
C GLU A 332 25.40 -3.32 2.26
N LEU A 333 24.10 -3.60 2.09
CA LEU A 333 23.06 -2.59 2.05
C LEU A 333 22.94 -1.81 3.36
N ILE A 334 23.05 -2.48 4.50
CA ILE A 334 23.01 -1.82 5.81
C ILE A 334 24.24 -0.92 5.99
N GLU A 335 25.43 -1.40 5.66
CA GLU A 335 26.69 -0.65 5.84
C GLU A 335 26.81 0.55 4.91
N SER A 336 26.39 0.40 3.65
CA SER A 336 26.40 1.48 2.66
C SER A 336 25.32 2.54 2.91
N SER A 337 24.37 2.28 3.80
CA SER A 337 23.27 3.20 4.09
C SER A 337 23.62 4.28 5.12
N GLY A 338 23.13 5.49 4.88
CA GLY A 338 23.14 6.61 5.84
C GLY A 338 21.93 6.60 6.78
N SER A 339 21.43 5.42 7.15
CA SER A 339 20.22 5.28 7.98
C SER A 339 20.41 5.82 9.38
N GLY A 340 19.32 6.20 10.04
CA GLY A 340 19.32 6.58 11.45
C GLY A 340 19.92 5.47 12.33
N ALA A 341 20.58 5.84 13.43
CA ALA A 341 21.28 4.89 14.29
C ALA A 341 20.38 3.76 14.81
N ASP A 342 19.13 4.08 15.17
CA ASP A 342 18.17 3.10 15.68
C ASP A 342 17.66 2.14 14.59
N ASP A 343 17.41 2.64 13.37
CA ASP A 343 16.99 1.80 12.23
C ASP A 343 18.12 0.87 11.78
N LYS A 344 19.35 1.39 11.74
CA LYS A 344 20.54 0.58 11.44
C LYS A 344 20.69 -0.53 12.49
N LEU A 345 20.60 -0.19 13.78
CA LEU A 345 20.67 -1.16 14.87
C LEU A 345 19.57 -2.24 14.75
N ALA A 346 18.35 -1.85 14.41
CA ALA A 346 17.24 -2.78 14.20
C ALA A 346 17.53 -3.78 13.08
N LEU A 347 17.98 -3.30 11.91
CA LEU A 347 18.29 -4.14 10.76
C LEU A 347 19.48 -5.06 11.01
N GLU A 348 20.56 -4.55 11.61
CA GLU A 348 21.73 -5.37 11.95
C GLU A 348 21.39 -6.44 12.98
N SER A 349 20.52 -6.13 13.95
CA SER A 349 20.06 -7.11 14.94
C SER A 349 19.27 -8.24 14.28
N LEU A 350 18.39 -7.92 13.32
CA LEU A 350 17.65 -8.93 12.56
C LEU A 350 18.57 -9.78 11.67
N LEU A 351 19.58 -9.16 11.06
CA LEU A 351 20.61 -9.88 10.31
C LEU A 351 21.39 -10.86 11.20
N ALA A 352 21.82 -10.41 12.39
CA ALA A 352 22.51 -11.26 13.35
C ALA A 352 21.63 -12.44 13.81
N ILE A 353 20.32 -12.24 14.00
CA ILE A 353 19.37 -13.32 14.29
C ILE A 353 19.29 -14.30 13.11
N ALA A 354 19.20 -13.81 11.87
CA ALA A 354 19.16 -14.65 10.67
C ALA A 354 20.42 -15.50 10.47
N GLU A 355 21.59 -14.98 10.89
CA GLU A 355 22.86 -15.71 10.89
C GLU A 355 23.03 -16.68 12.08
N GLY A 356 22.08 -16.70 13.02
CA GLY A 356 22.18 -17.50 14.25
C GLY A 356 23.14 -16.92 15.29
N ARG A 357 23.62 -15.67 15.11
CA ARG A 357 24.48 -14.95 16.07
C ARG A 357 23.64 -14.31 17.18
N TYR A 358 22.96 -15.13 17.96
CA TYR A 358 22.00 -14.66 18.97
C TYR A 358 22.66 -13.84 20.10
N ASP A 359 23.92 -14.11 20.45
CA ASP A 359 24.66 -13.34 21.45
C ASP A 359 24.93 -11.91 20.98
N ASP A 360 25.28 -11.74 19.70
CA ASP A 360 25.49 -10.43 19.09
C ASP A 360 24.17 -9.67 18.99
N ALA A 361 23.14 -10.32 18.46
CA ALA A 361 21.80 -9.74 18.40
C ALA A 361 21.29 -9.27 19.76
N SER A 362 21.46 -10.08 20.82
CA SER A 362 21.01 -9.72 22.17
C SER A 362 21.74 -8.49 22.70
N ARG A 363 23.05 -8.39 22.44
CA ARG A 363 23.87 -7.23 22.84
C ARG A 363 23.42 -5.96 22.14
N MET A 364 23.15 -6.05 20.83
CA MET A 364 22.71 -4.93 20.01
C MET A 364 21.32 -4.45 20.41
N LEU A 365 20.36 -5.37 20.53
CA LEU A 365 18.99 -5.07 20.93
C LEU A 365 18.89 -4.49 22.35
N SER A 366 19.80 -4.86 23.25
CA SER A 366 19.88 -4.29 24.60
C SER A 366 20.46 -2.87 24.63
N ALA A 367 21.17 -2.44 23.57
CA ALA A 367 21.81 -1.14 23.48
C ALA A 367 20.90 -0.02 22.93
N CYS A 368 19.62 -0.31 22.69
CA CYS A 368 18.66 0.67 22.18
C CYS A 368 18.55 1.89 23.11
N GLY A 369 18.70 3.09 22.54
CA GLY A 369 18.76 4.35 23.28
C GLY A 369 17.42 4.78 23.88
N ALA A 370 17.48 5.64 24.90
CA ALA A 370 16.29 6.17 25.57
C ALA A 370 15.45 7.13 24.68
N GLY A 371 16.00 7.61 23.56
CA GLY A 371 15.35 8.52 22.62
C GLY A 371 14.63 7.84 21.44
N ALA A 372 14.66 6.51 21.36
CA ALA A 372 13.99 5.76 20.30
C ALA A 372 12.46 5.87 20.40
N ASP A 373 11.79 5.76 19.25
CA ASP A 373 10.33 5.66 19.19
C ASP A 373 9.82 4.54 20.12
N PRO A 374 8.79 4.79 20.96
CA PRO A 374 8.26 3.78 21.89
C PRO A 374 7.81 2.49 21.18
N THR A 375 7.23 2.58 19.98
CA THR A 375 6.77 1.41 19.23
C THR A 375 7.96 0.58 18.77
N LEU A 376 8.98 1.22 18.18
CA LEU A 376 10.22 0.57 17.78
C LEU A 376 10.90 -0.10 18.99
N LYS A 377 10.97 0.60 20.13
CA LYS A 377 11.52 0.05 21.37
C LYS A 377 10.78 -1.21 21.83
N GLY A 378 9.46 -1.22 21.78
CA GLY A 378 8.65 -2.40 22.07
C GLY A 378 8.97 -3.59 21.15
N LEU A 379 9.10 -3.33 19.85
CA LEU A 379 9.46 -4.35 18.84
C LEU A 379 10.89 -4.89 19.02
N LEU A 380 11.86 -4.03 19.37
CA LEU A 380 13.23 -4.43 19.67
C LEU A 380 13.31 -5.28 20.94
N LYS A 381 12.59 -4.89 22.01
CA LYS A 381 12.50 -5.68 23.25
C LYS A 381 11.82 -7.03 23.01
N GLN A 382 10.83 -7.11 22.11
CA GLN A 382 10.26 -8.39 21.70
C GLN A 382 11.27 -9.25 20.93
N SER A 383 12.02 -8.65 19.99
CA SER A 383 13.08 -9.35 19.25
C SER A 383 14.19 -9.86 20.18
N LEU A 384 14.50 -9.11 21.25
CA LEU A 384 15.43 -9.52 22.29
C LEU A 384 14.91 -10.76 23.03
N ALA A 385 13.63 -10.77 23.40
CA ALA A 385 13.02 -11.96 24.01
C ALA A 385 13.09 -13.18 23.08
N VAL A 386 12.92 -13.00 21.77
CA VAL A 386 13.06 -14.08 20.78
C VAL A 386 14.51 -14.59 20.72
N ALA A 387 15.51 -13.71 20.74
CA ALA A 387 16.92 -14.11 20.79
C ALA A 387 17.25 -14.92 22.06
N HIS A 388 16.73 -14.51 23.23
CA HIS A 388 16.83 -15.29 24.47
C HIS A 388 16.16 -16.66 24.37
N LEU A 389 15.00 -16.74 23.69
CA LEU A 389 14.31 -18.02 23.47
C LEU A 389 15.16 -18.98 22.63
N TYR A 390 15.76 -18.51 21.53
CA TYR A 390 16.64 -19.33 20.69
C TYR A 390 17.94 -19.76 21.39
N ARG A 391 18.40 -19.02 22.40
CA ARG A 391 19.51 -19.41 23.30
C ARG A 391 19.10 -20.43 24.37
N GLY A 392 17.82 -20.79 24.46
CA GLY A 392 17.28 -21.70 25.48
C GLY A 392 16.98 -21.02 26.82
N GLU A 393 17.09 -19.69 26.91
CA GLU A 393 16.86 -18.91 28.13
C GLU A 393 15.36 -18.57 28.27
N VAL A 394 14.52 -19.60 28.30
CA VAL A 394 13.04 -19.48 28.23
C VAL A 394 12.47 -18.59 29.33
N THR A 395 13.01 -18.68 30.56
CA THR A 395 12.56 -17.87 31.70
C THR A 395 12.81 -16.38 31.50
N ILE A 396 13.94 -16.01 30.87
CA ILE A 396 14.28 -14.61 30.58
C ILE A 396 13.35 -14.09 29.48
N SER A 397 13.19 -14.88 28.41
CA SER A 397 12.27 -14.56 27.31
C SER A 397 10.83 -14.33 27.82
N LYS A 398 10.32 -15.25 28.65
CA LYS A 398 9.01 -15.13 29.29
C LYS A 398 8.84 -13.81 30.02
N ARG A 399 9.77 -13.49 30.92
CA ARG A 399 9.73 -12.27 31.73
C ARG A 399 9.70 -11.02 30.87
N ILE A 400 10.55 -10.94 29.84
CA ILE A 400 10.62 -9.78 28.94
C ILE A 400 9.28 -9.57 28.22
N LEU A 401 8.63 -10.65 27.74
CA LEU A 401 7.33 -10.55 27.08
C LEU A 401 6.20 -10.19 28.05
N GLU A 402 6.20 -10.75 29.28
CA GLU A 402 5.22 -10.38 30.31
C GLU A 402 5.35 -8.90 30.69
N GLU A 403 6.58 -8.40 30.87
CA GLU A 403 6.85 -6.97 31.11
C GLU A 403 6.32 -6.09 29.98
N LEU A 404 6.45 -6.50 28.71
CA LEU A 404 5.90 -5.76 27.58
C LEU A 404 4.37 -5.65 27.64
N VAL A 405 3.68 -6.73 28.04
CA VAL A 405 2.22 -6.70 28.25
C VAL A 405 1.87 -5.81 29.44
N ASP A 406 2.66 -5.84 30.53
CA ASP A 406 2.48 -4.96 31.69
C ASP A 406 2.65 -3.47 31.32
N GLU A 407 3.59 -3.16 30.43
CA GLU A 407 3.83 -1.84 29.84
C GLU A 407 2.71 -1.39 28.88
N GLY A 408 1.75 -2.27 28.54
CA GLY A 408 0.59 -1.98 27.70
C GLY A 408 0.75 -2.33 26.22
N TYR A 409 1.83 -3.02 25.83
CA TYR A 409 2.01 -3.47 24.46
C TYR A 409 1.16 -4.70 24.14
N SER A 410 0.60 -4.76 22.92
CA SER A 410 -0.27 -5.87 22.50
C SER A 410 -0.19 -6.22 20.99
N PHE A 411 0.94 -5.93 20.35
CA PHE A 411 1.15 -6.32 18.96
C PHE A 411 1.15 -7.85 18.77
N GLN A 412 0.77 -8.31 17.58
CA GLN A 412 0.46 -9.71 17.28
C GLN A 412 1.57 -10.69 17.66
N SER A 413 2.79 -10.34 17.30
CA SER A 413 3.95 -11.19 17.53
C SER A 413 4.28 -11.34 19.02
N LEU A 414 3.97 -10.37 19.87
CA LEU A 414 4.08 -10.49 21.34
C LEU A 414 3.07 -11.49 21.89
N THR A 415 1.78 -11.34 21.55
CA THR A 415 0.74 -12.22 22.10
C THR A 415 0.95 -13.67 21.66
N ILE A 416 1.34 -13.90 20.40
CA ILE A 416 1.64 -15.22 19.87
C ILE A 416 2.89 -15.82 20.54
N ASN A 417 3.97 -15.04 20.69
CA ASN A 417 5.20 -15.55 21.29
C ASN A 417 5.00 -15.89 22.77
N LEU A 418 4.31 -15.02 23.53
CA LEU A 418 4.04 -15.27 24.94
C LEU A 418 3.09 -16.47 25.14
N ALA A 419 2.04 -16.58 24.31
CA ALA A 419 1.18 -17.77 24.27
C ALA A 419 1.99 -19.06 24.01
N THR A 420 2.97 -19.00 23.10
CA THR A 420 3.89 -20.11 22.81
C THR A 420 4.73 -20.48 24.03
N ILE A 421 5.29 -19.49 24.73
CA ILE A 421 6.09 -19.75 25.93
C ILE A 421 5.22 -20.35 27.03
N TYR A 422 3.98 -19.91 27.20
CA TYR A 422 3.05 -20.54 28.15
C TYR A 422 2.81 -22.02 27.83
N ASP A 423 2.61 -22.36 26.56
CA ASP A 423 2.46 -23.76 26.12
C ASP A 423 3.72 -24.60 26.40
N LEU A 424 4.91 -24.00 26.29
CA LEU A 424 6.18 -24.69 26.50
C LEU A 424 6.57 -24.85 27.97
N THR A 425 6.06 -24.01 28.86
CA THR A 425 6.59 -23.87 30.24
C THR A 425 5.59 -24.20 31.35
N SER A 426 4.32 -24.44 31.04
CA SER A 426 3.28 -24.58 32.06
C SER A 426 2.16 -25.53 31.67
N ASP A 427 1.81 -26.45 32.58
CA ASP A 427 0.60 -27.28 32.45
C ASP A 427 -0.70 -26.46 32.58
N LYS A 428 -0.60 -25.22 33.07
CA LYS A 428 -1.70 -24.25 33.18
C LYS A 428 -1.67 -23.20 32.08
N ALA A 429 -1.10 -23.53 30.91
CA ALA A 429 -0.97 -22.61 29.79
C ALA A 429 -2.28 -21.91 29.40
N ARG A 430 -3.40 -22.66 29.41
CA ARG A 430 -4.74 -22.11 29.12
C ARG A 430 -5.13 -20.99 30.08
N ASP A 431 -4.92 -21.17 31.37
CA ASP A 431 -5.26 -20.16 32.39
C ASP A 431 -4.40 -18.90 32.25
N LEU A 432 -3.10 -19.08 31.95
CA LEU A 432 -2.18 -17.97 31.70
C LEU A 432 -2.58 -17.16 30.46
N LYS A 433 -2.91 -17.83 29.35
CA LYS A 433 -3.44 -17.19 28.14
C LYS A 433 -4.71 -16.39 28.42
N MET A 434 -5.67 -16.98 29.16
CA MET A 434 -6.92 -16.30 29.53
C MET A 434 -6.68 -15.10 30.47
N SER A 435 -5.71 -15.19 31.38
CA SER A 435 -5.29 -14.09 32.24
C SER A 435 -4.70 -12.94 31.43
N MET A 436 -3.80 -13.25 30.48
CA MET A 436 -3.19 -12.28 29.57
C MET A 436 -4.25 -11.56 28.73
N ILE A 437 -5.21 -12.28 28.15
CA ILE A 437 -6.34 -11.69 27.40
C ILE A 437 -7.12 -10.72 28.28
N SER A 438 -7.42 -11.13 29.52
CA SER A 438 -8.19 -10.31 30.46
C SER A 438 -7.43 -9.05 30.89
N GLN A 439 -6.11 -9.12 30.98
CA GLN A 439 -5.25 -7.97 31.27
C GLN A 439 -5.23 -6.98 30.10
N ILE A 440 -4.96 -7.47 28.89
CA ILE A 440 -4.94 -6.63 27.68
C ILE A 440 -6.32 -5.95 27.49
N ALA A 441 -7.42 -6.68 27.69
CA ALA A 441 -8.77 -6.11 27.59
C ALA A 441 -9.06 -5.00 28.61
N LYS A 442 -8.41 -5.02 29.78
CA LYS A 442 -8.50 -3.93 30.77
C LYS A 442 -7.71 -2.71 30.31
N GLN A 443 -6.47 -2.89 29.86
CA GLN A 443 -5.59 -1.83 29.38
C GLN A 443 -6.11 -1.17 28.08
N HIS A 444 -6.81 -1.93 27.22
CA HIS A 444 -7.40 -1.43 25.98
C HIS A 444 -8.44 -0.32 26.20
N LYS A 445 -8.96 -0.14 27.43
CA LYS A 445 -9.85 0.97 27.76
C LYS A 445 -9.12 2.32 27.82
N ASP A 446 -7.79 2.30 27.96
CA ASP A 446 -6.95 3.49 28.19
C ASP A 446 -6.26 3.99 26.91
N ALA A 447 -6.71 3.53 25.73
CA ALA A 447 -6.51 4.11 24.40
C ALA A 447 -5.10 4.18 23.79
N SER A 448 -4.03 3.70 24.44
CA SER A 448 -2.66 3.88 23.90
C SER A 448 -2.34 2.99 22.68
N GLN A 449 -2.95 1.81 22.53
CA GLN A 449 -2.74 0.90 21.39
C GLN A 449 -4.01 0.10 21.06
N LEU A 450 -4.86 0.65 20.20
CA LEU A 450 -6.09 -0.01 19.74
C LEU A 450 -5.78 -1.00 18.60
N ARG A 451 -6.28 -2.23 18.72
CA ARG A 451 -6.12 -3.29 17.72
C ARG A 451 -7.27 -4.29 17.82
N TYR A 452 -7.60 -4.94 16.70
CA TYR A 452 -8.53 -6.07 16.68
C TYR A 452 -7.86 -7.39 17.09
N PHE A 453 -8.51 -8.16 17.95
CA PHE A 453 -8.00 -9.41 18.51
C PHE A 453 -8.81 -10.62 18.06
N THR A 454 -8.09 -11.71 17.75
CA THR A 454 -8.63 -13.02 17.40
C THR A 454 -8.12 -14.10 18.36
N ASN A 455 -8.80 -15.24 18.44
CA ASN A 455 -8.33 -16.41 19.20
C ASN A 455 -6.95 -16.89 18.72
N ALA A 456 -6.68 -16.78 17.40
CA ALA A 456 -5.40 -17.14 16.80
C ALA A 456 -4.22 -16.34 17.39
N ASP A 457 -4.43 -15.07 17.74
CA ASP A 457 -3.42 -14.21 18.37
C ASP A 457 -2.95 -14.73 19.74
N PHE A 458 -3.75 -15.59 20.37
CA PHE A 458 -3.52 -16.17 21.69
C PHE A 458 -3.33 -17.68 21.68
N LYS A 459 -3.31 -18.31 20.48
CA LYS A 459 -3.27 -19.77 20.31
C LYS A 459 -4.34 -20.49 21.14
N LEU A 460 -5.60 -20.03 21.04
CA LEU A 460 -6.77 -20.58 21.73
C LEU A 460 -7.60 -21.54 20.89
#